data_AF-A0A642VBN8-F1
#
_entry.id   AF-A0A642VBN8-F1
#
_cell.length_a   1.000
_cell.length_b   1.000
_cell.length_c   1.000
_cell.angle_alpha   90.00
_cell.angle_beta   90.00
_cell.angle_gamma   90.00
#
_symmetry.space_group_name_H-M   'P 1'
#
loop_
_entity.id
_entity.type
_entity.pdbx_description
1 polymer ?
#
loop_
_entity_poly.entity_id
_entity_poly.type
_entity_poly.pdbx_seq_one_letter_code
_entity_poly.pdbx_strand_id
1 'polypeptide(L)'
;MAREWDSIDKHRVDKFYLLIRRYVAASLRRLQEESWDQEWLKEYNDLIRQVPLNPHDMKIPNALRLHMFDIYIDEMERVFNESLDEDEQIDATAFPIKTLLEPVYEIVQNSKQKLIRQNGNSYILDDPRLKQWGAVQQDDSSDDDEDDEEEWSGFN
;
A
#
# COMPACT_ATOMS: atom_id res chain seq x y z
N MET A 1 -17.17 0.51 -4.97
CA MET A 1 -16.57 -0.76 -4.52
C MET A 1 -16.72 -0.95 -3.02
N ALA A 2 -16.13 -0.10 -2.17
CA ALA A 2 -16.20 -0.25 -0.71
C ALA A 2 -17.63 -0.45 -0.15
N ARG A 3 -18.60 0.36 -0.59
CA ARG A 3 -20.01 0.25 -0.15
C ARG A 3 -20.68 -1.09 -0.48
N GLU A 4 -20.35 -1.69 -1.62
CA GLU A 4 -21.01 -2.91 -2.11
C GLU A 4 -20.26 -4.17 -1.70
N TRP A 5 -19.09 -4.04 -1.06
CA TRP A 5 -18.15 -5.14 -0.85
C TRP A 5 -18.76 -6.31 -0.09
N ASP A 6 -19.50 -6.02 0.97
CA ASP A 6 -20.14 -7.04 1.81
C ASP A 6 -21.26 -7.80 1.07
N SER A 7 -21.77 -7.24 -0.03
CA SER A 7 -22.78 -7.88 -0.87
C SER A 7 -22.19 -8.75 -1.98
N ILE A 8 -20.85 -8.73 -2.16
CA ILE A 8 -20.18 -9.48 -3.21
C ILE A 8 -20.17 -10.96 -2.83
N ASP A 9 -20.76 -11.78 -3.71
CA ASP A 9 -20.68 -13.23 -3.61
C ASP A 9 -19.22 -13.71 -3.63
N LYS A 10 -18.88 -14.63 -2.72
CA LYS A 10 -17.51 -15.16 -2.55
C LYS A 10 -16.88 -15.71 -3.83
N HIS A 11 -17.67 -16.31 -4.73
CA HIS A 11 -17.16 -16.85 -6.01
C HIS A 11 -16.89 -15.77 -7.05
N ARG A 12 -17.25 -14.51 -6.75
CA ARG A 12 -17.06 -13.34 -7.60
C ARG A 12 -15.97 -12.42 -7.08
N VAL A 13 -15.55 -12.55 -5.83
CA VAL A 13 -14.54 -11.69 -5.19
C VAL A 13 -13.25 -11.63 -6.00
N ASP A 14 -12.78 -12.76 -6.52
CA ASP A 14 -11.56 -12.82 -7.34
C ASP A 14 -11.61 -11.89 -8.57
N LYS A 15 -12.78 -11.75 -9.19
CA LYS A 15 -12.96 -10.84 -10.33
C LYS A 15 -12.83 -9.38 -9.91
N PHE A 16 -13.29 -9.05 -8.71
CA PHE A 16 -13.19 -7.70 -8.16
C PHE A 16 -11.79 -7.40 -7.67
N TYR A 17 -11.07 -8.36 -7.09
CA TYR A 17 -9.64 -8.23 -6.81
C TYR A 17 -8.84 -7.99 -8.09
N LEU A 18 -9.13 -8.73 -9.17
CA LEU A 18 -8.52 -8.49 -10.47
C LEU A 18 -8.85 -7.08 -11.00
N LEU A 19 -10.11 -6.64 -10.87
CA LEU A 19 -10.51 -5.29 -11.27
C LEU A 19 -9.73 -4.22 -10.51
N ILE A 20 -9.59 -4.34 -9.19
CA ILE A 20 -8.81 -3.40 -8.37
C ILE A 20 -7.35 -3.38 -8.83
N ARG A 21 -6.76 -4.56 -9.06
CA ARG A 21 -5.40 -4.69 -9.58
C ARG A 21 -5.20 -3.96 -10.91
N ARG A 22 -6.13 -4.14 -11.85
CA ARG A 22 -6.11 -3.42 -13.12
C ARG A 22 -6.31 -1.92 -12.97
N TYR A 23 -7.15 -1.49 -12.03
CA TYR A 23 -7.39 -0.07 -11.78
C TYR A 23 -6.17 0.63 -11.18
N VAL A 24 -5.49 0.00 -10.21
CA VAL A 24 -4.22 0.51 -9.66
C VAL A 24 -3.18 0.64 -10.76
N ALA A 25 -2.97 -0.42 -11.54
CA ALA A 25 -2.02 -0.40 -12.66
C ALA A 25 -2.34 0.68 -13.70
N ALA A 26 -3.62 0.84 -14.06
CA ALA A 26 -4.04 1.89 -15.01
C ALA A 26 -3.83 3.30 -14.44
N SER A 27 -4.06 3.49 -13.14
CA SER A 27 -3.84 4.77 -12.47
C SER A 27 -2.35 5.12 -12.44
N LEU A 28 -1.48 4.16 -12.11
CA LEU A 28 -0.03 4.34 -12.12
C LEU A 28 0.49 4.64 -13.53
N ARG A 29 0.02 3.91 -14.56
CA ARG A 29 0.37 4.22 -15.97
C ARG A 29 -0.04 5.63 -16.35
N ARG A 30 -1.23 6.06 -15.91
CA ARG A 30 -1.71 7.42 -16.19
C ARG A 30 -0.81 8.48 -15.56
N LEU A 31 -0.35 8.26 -14.32
CA LEU A 31 0.61 9.15 -13.65
C LEU A 31 1.96 9.19 -14.40
N GLN A 32 2.42 8.04 -14.90
CA GLN A 32 3.65 7.91 -15.68
C GLN A 32 3.55 8.65 -17.03
N GLU A 33 2.43 8.52 -17.75
CA GLU A 33 2.16 9.27 -18.99
C GLU A 33 2.18 10.79 -18.75
N GLU A 34 1.68 11.24 -17.61
CA GLU A 34 1.72 12.63 -17.16
C GLU A 34 3.06 13.00 -16.50
N SER A 35 4.10 12.19 -16.70
CA SER A 35 5.47 12.45 -16.21
C SER A 35 5.55 12.70 -14.71
N TRP A 36 4.73 12.01 -13.91
CA TRP A 36 4.70 12.14 -12.46
C TRP A 36 4.42 13.58 -11.98
N ASP A 37 3.53 14.28 -12.69
CA ASP A 37 3.11 15.62 -12.30
C ASP A 37 2.56 15.65 -10.86
N GLN A 38 2.93 16.71 -10.14
CA GLN A 38 2.70 16.82 -8.70
C GLN A 38 1.21 17.00 -8.35
N GLU A 39 0.43 17.66 -9.22
CA GLU A 39 -1.01 17.81 -9.00
C GLU A 39 -1.71 16.46 -9.15
N TRP A 40 -1.37 15.72 -10.20
CA TRP A 40 -1.90 14.37 -10.42
C TRP A 40 -1.51 13.38 -9.32
N LEU A 41 -0.25 13.41 -8.85
CA LEU A 41 0.21 12.57 -7.73
C LEU A 41 -0.56 12.87 -6.45
N LYS A 42 -0.79 14.16 -6.16
CA LYS A 42 -1.56 14.59 -5.00
C LYS A 42 -3.00 14.11 -5.09
N GLU A 43 -3.67 14.31 -6.23
CA GLU A 43 -5.04 13.83 -6.43
C GLU A 43 -5.17 12.31 -6.29
N TYR A 44 -4.20 11.58 -6.84
CA TYR A 44 -4.14 10.13 -6.69
C TYR A 44 -3.99 9.72 -5.22
N ASN A 45 -3.02 10.29 -4.51
CA ASN A 45 -2.82 9.99 -3.09
C ASN A 45 -4.04 10.38 -2.24
N ASP A 46 -4.69 11.51 -2.53
CA ASP A 46 -5.92 11.93 -1.85
C ASP A 46 -7.07 10.94 -2.08
N LEU A 47 -7.20 10.37 -3.28
CA LEU A 47 -8.17 9.30 -3.57
C LEU A 47 -7.86 8.04 -2.76
N ILE A 48 -6.58 7.64 -2.70
CA ILE A 48 -6.13 6.47 -1.93
C ILE A 48 -6.39 6.66 -0.43
N ARG A 49 -6.12 7.85 0.12
CA ARG A 49 -6.42 8.22 1.53
C ARG A 49 -7.91 8.21 1.85
N GLN A 50 -8.75 8.60 0.89
CA GLN A 50 -10.19 8.67 1.13
C GLN A 50 -10.85 7.30 1.21
N VAL A 51 -10.43 6.34 0.36
CA VAL A 51 -11.10 5.05 0.24
C VAL A 51 -10.21 3.89 0.67
N PRO A 52 -9.32 3.32 -0.16
CA PRO A 52 -8.66 2.07 0.19
C PRO A 52 -7.82 2.16 1.47
N LEU A 53 -7.09 3.27 1.68
CA LEU A 53 -6.15 3.41 2.79
C LEU A 53 -6.58 4.48 3.82
N ASN A 54 -7.89 4.63 4.02
CA ASN A 54 -8.38 5.51 5.09
C ASN A 54 -8.09 4.90 6.49
N PRO A 55 -7.40 5.62 7.40
CA PRO A 55 -7.05 5.13 8.74
C PRO A 55 -8.22 5.09 9.73
N HIS A 56 -9.30 5.80 9.46
CA HIS A 56 -10.36 6.06 10.45
C HIS A 56 -11.72 5.49 10.05
N ASP A 57 -12.00 5.33 8.75
CA ASP A 57 -13.29 4.83 8.29
C ASP A 57 -13.40 3.30 8.41
N MET A 58 -14.04 2.85 9.48
CA MET A 58 -14.28 1.43 9.75
C MET A 58 -15.34 0.79 8.82
N LYS A 59 -16.09 1.58 8.03
CA LYS A 59 -17.04 1.03 7.04
C LYS A 59 -16.34 0.45 5.83
N ILE A 60 -15.06 0.79 5.66
CA ILE A 60 -14.26 0.25 4.57
C ILE A 60 -13.84 -1.17 4.97
N PRO A 61 -14.13 -2.19 4.15
CA PRO A 61 -13.80 -3.56 4.47
C PRO A 61 -12.29 -3.78 4.56
N ASN A 62 -11.84 -4.52 5.58
CA ASN A 62 -10.42 -4.85 5.72
C ASN A 62 -9.88 -5.67 4.54
N ALA A 63 -10.72 -6.52 3.93
CA ALA A 63 -10.35 -7.26 2.73
C ALA A 63 -9.90 -6.33 1.57
N LEU A 64 -10.47 -5.12 1.47
CA LEU A 64 -10.02 -4.13 0.49
C LEU A 64 -8.65 -3.54 0.86
N ARG A 65 -8.43 -3.21 2.14
CA ARG A 65 -7.13 -2.70 2.63
C ARG A 65 -6.01 -3.71 2.42
N LEU A 66 -6.26 -4.96 2.82
CA LEU A 66 -5.29 -6.04 2.73
C LEU A 66 -4.97 -6.34 1.26
N HIS A 67 -5.99 -6.45 0.39
CA HIS A 67 -5.74 -6.64 -1.04
C HIS A 67 -4.96 -5.48 -1.66
N MET A 68 -5.17 -4.24 -1.19
CA MET A 68 -4.36 -3.11 -1.63
C MET A 68 -2.90 -3.28 -1.19
N PHE A 69 -2.64 -3.72 0.03
CA PHE A 69 -1.27 -4.02 0.49
C PHE A 69 -0.62 -5.12 -0.35
N ASP A 70 -1.36 -6.19 -0.64
CA ASP A 70 -0.87 -7.34 -1.39
C ASP A 70 -0.40 -6.99 -2.81
N ILE A 71 -1.01 -5.99 -3.45
CA ILE A 71 -0.75 -5.67 -4.86
C ILE A 71 0.07 -4.40 -5.08
N TYR A 72 0.26 -3.54 -4.08
CA TYR A 72 0.71 -2.16 -4.32
C TYR A 72 2.12 -2.11 -4.92
N ILE A 73 3.07 -2.80 -4.28
CA ILE A 73 4.46 -2.85 -4.75
C ILE A 73 4.56 -3.62 -6.07
N ASP A 74 3.80 -4.70 -6.23
CA ASP A 74 3.79 -5.49 -7.48
C ASP A 74 3.33 -4.65 -8.69
N GLU A 75 2.27 -3.84 -8.53
CA GLU A 75 1.80 -3.01 -9.63
C GLU A 75 2.71 -1.80 -9.88
N MET A 76 3.37 -1.26 -8.85
CA MET A 76 4.44 -0.27 -9.05
C MET A 76 5.60 -0.85 -9.86
N GLU A 77 6.15 -1.99 -9.43
CA GLU A 77 7.26 -2.65 -10.12
C GLU A 77 6.92 -2.93 -11.58
N ARG A 78 5.72 -3.49 -11.81
CA ARG A 78 5.23 -3.76 -13.15
C ARG A 78 5.21 -2.50 -14.02
N VAL A 79 4.59 -1.42 -13.54
CA VAL A 79 4.38 -0.20 -14.33
C VAL A 79 5.68 0.57 -14.53
N PHE A 80 6.56 0.63 -13.53
CA PHE A 80 7.86 1.27 -13.67
C PHE A 80 8.71 0.55 -14.73
N ASN A 81 8.73 -0.78 -14.71
CA ASN A 81 9.44 -1.58 -15.72
C ASN A 81 8.86 -1.43 -17.14
N GLU A 82 7.62 -0.95 -17.32
CA GLU A 82 7.05 -0.71 -18.65
C GLU A 82 7.68 0.52 -19.36
N SER A 83 8.34 1.44 -18.62
CA SER A 83 9.06 2.59 -19.21
C SER A 83 10.58 2.47 -19.21
N LEU A 84 11.13 1.41 -18.64
CA LEU A 84 12.57 1.19 -18.56
C LEU A 84 13.03 0.29 -19.70
N ASP A 85 14.26 0.51 -20.17
CA ASP A 85 14.93 -0.43 -21.07
C ASP A 85 15.41 -1.68 -20.29
N GLU A 86 15.70 -2.78 -20.99
CA GLU A 86 16.05 -4.08 -20.36
C GLU A 86 17.26 -4.03 -19.39
N ASP A 87 18.17 -3.07 -19.58
CA ASP A 87 19.37 -2.89 -18.76
C ASP A 87 19.17 -1.87 -17.61
N GLU A 88 18.04 -1.14 -17.59
CA GLU A 88 17.74 -0.14 -16.58
C GLU A 88 17.04 -0.77 -15.36
N GLN A 89 17.28 -0.18 -14.19
CA GLN A 89 16.67 -0.61 -12.93
C GLN A 89 15.83 0.51 -12.35
N ILE A 90 14.77 0.13 -11.63
CA ILE A 90 13.92 1.07 -10.90
C ILE A 90 14.76 1.76 -9.81
N ASP A 91 14.75 3.09 -9.84
CA ASP A 91 15.42 3.96 -8.85
C ASP A 91 14.44 5.03 -8.35
N ALA A 92 14.46 5.27 -7.04
CA ALA A 92 13.70 6.31 -6.35
C ALA A 92 14.08 7.74 -6.76
N THR A 93 15.19 7.93 -7.49
CA THR A 93 15.49 9.22 -8.12
C THR A 93 14.67 9.46 -9.39
N ALA A 94 14.28 8.40 -10.11
CA ALA A 94 13.52 8.46 -11.35
C ALA A 94 12.01 8.39 -11.13
N PHE A 95 11.58 7.70 -10.07
CA PHE A 95 10.17 7.49 -9.76
C PHE A 95 9.78 8.10 -8.40
N PRO A 96 8.56 8.64 -8.25
CA PRO A 96 8.09 9.28 -7.02
C PRO A 96 7.65 8.25 -5.95
N ILE A 97 8.49 7.24 -5.68
CA ILE A 97 8.17 6.08 -4.83
C ILE A 97 7.77 6.53 -3.42
N LYS A 98 8.55 7.45 -2.83
CA LYS A 98 8.27 7.99 -1.49
C LYS A 98 6.92 8.70 -1.42
N THR A 99 6.60 9.51 -2.44
CA THR A 99 5.32 10.21 -2.53
C THR A 99 4.16 9.21 -2.63
N LEU A 100 4.28 8.19 -3.48
CA LEU A 100 3.24 7.17 -3.63
C LEU A 100 3.01 6.33 -2.37
N LEU A 101 4.00 6.25 -1.47
CA LEU A 101 3.92 5.52 -0.19
C LEU A 101 3.34 6.36 0.96
N GLU A 102 3.17 7.68 0.81
CA GLU A 102 2.63 8.54 1.88
C GLU A 102 1.31 8.02 2.49
N PRO A 103 0.30 7.58 1.70
CA PRO A 103 -0.94 7.06 2.28
C PRO A 103 -0.72 5.77 3.09
N VAL A 104 0.31 4.99 2.76
CA VAL A 104 0.67 3.77 3.48
C VAL A 104 1.29 4.12 4.83
N TYR A 105 2.22 5.06 4.88
CA TYR A 105 2.78 5.55 6.13
C TYR A 105 1.69 6.10 7.06
N GLU A 106 0.76 6.89 6.51
CA GLU A 106 -0.36 7.45 7.26
C GLU A 106 -1.28 6.38 7.86
N ILE A 107 -1.66 5.35 7.08
CA ILE A 107 -2.53 4.29 7.61
C ILE A 107 -1.81 3.42 8.64
N VAL A 108 -0.53 3.12 8.45
CA VAL A 108 0.27 2.36 9.41
C VAL A 108 0.40 3.11 10.73
N GLN A 109 0.63 4.43 10.71
CA GLN A 109 0.76 5.22 11.93
C GLN A 109 -0.58 5.46 12.64
N ASN A 110 -1.65 5.70 11.89
CA ASN A 110 -2.91 6.22 12.45
C ASN A 110 -4.04 5.19 12.56
N SER A 111 -3.90 3.99 11.98
CA SER A 111 -4.96 2.98 12.03
C SER A 111 -5.13 2.43 13.45
N LYS A 112 -6.38 2.42 13.92
CA LYS A 112 -6.75 1.82 15.22
C LYS A 112 -6.60 0.29 15.23
N GLN A 113 -6.60 -0.34 14.06
CA GLN A 113 -6.57 -1.80 13.92
C GLN A 113 -5.12 -2.29 13.83
N LYS A 114 -4.65 -3.03 14.87
CA LYS A 114 -3.30 -3.61 14.92
C LYS A 114 -2.97 -4.43 13.67
N LEU A 115 -3.94 -5.22 13.20
CA LEU A 115 -3.84 -6.01 11.96
C LEU A 115 -3.44 -5.15 10.76
N ILE A 116 -4.08 -3.99 10.55
CA ILE A 116 -3.80 -3.12 9.41
C ILE A 116 -2.41 -2.50 9.51
N ARG A 117 -1.98 -2.09 10.71
CA ARG A 117 -0.62 -1.57 10.92
C ARG A 117 0.45 -2.63 10.61
N GLN A 118 0.28 -3.83 11.15
CA GLN A 118 1.21 -4.94 10.95
C GLN A 118 1.32 -5.34 9.48
N ASN A 119 0.19 -5.49 8.78
CA ASN A 119 0.22 -5.85 7.36
C ASN A 119 0.78 -4.71 6.48
N GLY A 120 0.48 -3.44 6.79
CA GLY A 120 1.06 -2.32 6.07
C GLY A 120 2.58 -2.26 6.18
N ASN A 121 3.13 -2.57 7.37
CA ASN A 121 4.57 -2.76 7.54
C ASN A 121 5.06 -3.96 6.73
N SER A 122 4.55 -5.17 7.00
CA SER A 122 5.14 -6.40 6.48
C SER A 122 5.02 -6.57 4.96
N TYR A 123 3.93 -6.10 4.34
CA TYR A 123 3.68 -6.27 2.91
C TYR A 123 4.17 -5.11 2.06
N ILE A 124 4.38 -3.93 2.65
CA ILE A 124 4.81 -2.75 1.89
C ILE A 124 6.10 -2.17 2.47
N LEU A 125 6.08 -1.65 3.69
CA LEU A 125 7.20 -0.84 4.20
C LEU A 125 8.48 -1.66 4.42
N ASP A 126 8.35 -2.94 4.72
CA ASP A 126 9.44 -3.90 4.89
C ASP A 126 9.81 -4.63 3.58
N ASP A 127 9.15 -4.31 2.46
CA ASP A 127 9.40 -4.99 1.18
C ASP A 127 10.85 -4.72 0.71
N PRO A 128 11.65 -5.77 0.46
CA PRO A 128 13.05 -5.63 0.08
C PRO A 128 13.26 -4.83 -1.21
N ARG A 129 12.27 -4.78 -2.11
CA ARG A 129 12.33 -3.99 -3.35
C ARG A 129 12.44 -2.50 -3.05
N LEU A 130 11.85 -1.99 -1.96
CA LEU A 130 11.98 -0.57 -1.59
C LEU A 130 13.43 -0.19 -1.24
N LYS A 131 14.19 -1.11 -0.66
CA LYS A 131 15.63 -0.93 -0.40
C LYS A 131 16.41 -0.99 -1.71
N GLN A 132 16.09 -1.96 -2.59
CA GLN A 132 16.71 -2.09 -3.91
C GLN A 132 16.50 -0.83 -4.75
N TRP A 133 15.32 -0.23 -4.71
CA TRP A 133 14.99 0.99 -5.43
C TRP A 133 15.56 2.26 -4.78
N GLY A 134 16.26 2.17 -3.65
CA GLY A 134 16.79 3.35 -2.94
C GLY A 134 15.70 4.23 -2.30
N ALA A 135 14.48 3.73 -2.14
CA ALA A 135 13.38 4.46 -1.52
C ALA A 135 13.54 4.55 0.01
N VAL A 136 14.23 3.58 0.63
CA VAL A 136 14.52 3.53 2.07
C VAL A 136 16.04 3.46 2.26
N GLN A 137 16.59 4.25 3.20
CA GLN A 137 18.01 4.17 3.52
C GLN A 137 18.33 2.85 4.23
N GLN A 138 19.53 2.32 4.02
CA GLN A 138 20.02 1.13 4.71
C GLN A 138 20.33 1.49 6.17
N ASP A 139 19.29 1.60 7.01
CA ASP A 139 19.48 1.67 8.45
C ASP A 139 19.68 0.25 8.98
N ASP A 140 20.95 -0.10 9.23
CA ASP A 140 21.34 -1.16 10.16
C ASP A 140 20.95 -0.71 11.58
N SER A 141 19.69 -0.92 11.95
CA SER A 141 19.23 -0.81 13.35
C SER A 141 18.15 -1.85 13.61
N SER A 142 18.60 -3.01 14.06
CA SER A 142 17.92 -3.79 15.10
C SER A 142 17.68 -2.92 16.35
N ASP A 143 16.67 -3.30 17.13
CA ASP A 143 16.20 -2.73 18.41
C ASP A 143 15.26 -1.52 18.35
N ASP A 144 13.98 -1.81 18.58
CA ASP A 144 13.32 -1.31 19.80
C ASP A 144 12.27 -2.35 20.26
N ASP A 145 12.74 -3.23 21.15
CA ASP A 145 12.19 -3.58 22.46
C ASP A 145 10.69 -3.86 22.64
N GLU A 146 10.46 -5.13 23.02
CA GLU A 146 9.85 -5.64 24.27
C GLU A 146 8.84 -4.80 25.09
N ASP A 147 7.92 -5.57 25.68
CA ASP A 147 6.97 -5.28 26.77
C ASP A 147 5.66 -4.54 26.38
N ASP A 148 4.44 -5.04 26.66
CA ASP A 148 3.96 -5.86 27.77
C ASP A 148 2.94 -6.94 27.30
N GLU A 149 3.23 -8.22 27.55
CA GLU A 149 2.21 -9.26 27.68
C GLU A 149 1.81 -9.42 29.17
N GLU A 150 0.97 -8.50 29.67
CA GLU A 150 0.22 -8.73 30.91
C GLU A 150 -1.26 -8.37 30.74
N GLU A 151 -2.10 -9.36 30.38
CA GLU A 151 -3.48 -9.37 30.88
C GLU A 151 -4.02 -10.81 30.97
N TRP A 152 -3.47 -11.58 31.92
CA TRP A 152 -4.17 -12.74 32.49
C TRP A 152 -5.20 -12.24 33.51
N SER A 153 -6.47 -12.13 33.11
CA SER A 153 -7.61 -11.98 34.04
C SER A 153 -8.51 -13.22 34.02
N GLY A 154 -8.01 -14.30 34.61
CA GLY A 154 -8.81 -15.48 34.94
C GLY A 154 -9.59 -15.25 36.24
N PHE A 155 -10.91 -15.23 36.13
CA PHE A 155 -11.89 -15.00 37.19
C PHE A 155 -11.78 -15.96 38.39
N ASN A 156 -12.07 -15.42 39.58
CA ASN A 156 -12.52 -16.16 40.77
C ASN A 156 -13.98 -16.61 40.62
#